data_AF-A0AAU1EV65-F1
#
_entry.id   AF-A0AAU1EV65-F1
#
_cell.length_a   1.000
_cell.length_b   1.000
_cell.length_c   1.000
_cell.angle_alpha   90.00
_cell.angle_beta   90.00
_cell.angle_gamma   90.00
#
_symmetry.space_group_name_H-M   'P 1'
#
loop_
_entity.id
_entity.type
_entity.pdbx_description
1 polymer ?
#
loop_
_entity_poly.entity_id
_entity_poly.type
_entity_poly.pdbx_seq_one_letter_code
_entity_poly.pdbx_strand_id
1 'polypeptide(L)'
;MPRPVWSGAISFGLVTIPIKVLPATENRSISFHQFHLEDGGRIRTRKVCEIDGKQLRGDEIGRGYEVAKDTIVEVTDEDLDSMPLPTAKAIEIVAFVPADSIDPVRIGDSYYLAADGAVAAKPYVLLRQALERSAKVAIAKFAWHNRERLGLLRVKENALVLHAMRWPDEIRDPAELTPKTVDLDDSEIDAAIQLMETMATDDISGYTDRYREALEKVIAAKAAGKQPPKPEGEPEPAGQVVDLMAALNASVQAAKESRGESGEHATVHDMPKKRAAKKTAAAAKKTTAAAKKTATKKAAAKKATGRKPKSA
;
A
#
# COMPACT_ATOMS: atom_id res chain seq x y z
N MET A 1 -10.44 17.10 -13.92
CA MET A 1 -9.21 16.26 -13.92
C MET A 1 -8.22 16.86 -12.93
N PRO A 2 -7.48 16.05 -12.17
CA PRO A 2 -6.48 16.55 -11.22
C PRO A 2 -5.46 17.42 -11.96
N ARG A 3 -4.98 18.51 -11.35
CA ARG A 3 -3.92 19.32 -11.94
C ARG A 3 -2.61 18.53 -11.89
N PRO A 4 -1.83 18.48 -12.98
CA PRO A 4 -0.52 17.84 -12.94
C PRO A 4 0.37 18.62 -11.97
N VAL A 5 1.07 17.88 -11.12
CA VAL A 5 2.00 18.42 -10.13
C VAL A 5 3.41 18.57 -10.71
N TRP A 6 3.72 17.79 -11.75
CA TRP A 6 4.98 17.85 -12.49
C TRP A 6 4.79 17.34 -13.93
N SER A 7 5.64 17.81 -14.85
CA SER A 7 5.70 17.34 -16.24
C SER A 7 7.15 17.07 -16.61
N GLY A 8 7.39 15.98 -17.34
CA GLY A 8 8.73 15.58 -17.74
C GLY A 8 8.67 14.33 -18.61
N ALA A 9 9.69 13.48 -18.55
CA ALA A 9 9.70 12.25 -19.32
C ALA A 9 10.20 11.04 -18.52
N ILE A 10 9.72 9.85 -18.86
CA ILE A 10 10.32 8.59 -18.43
C ILE A 10 11.44 8.25 -19.42
N SER A 11 12.63 7.98 -18.92
CA SER A 11 13.77 7.55 -19.72
C SER A 11 14.16 6.12 -19.32
N PHE A 12 14.26 5.22 -20.29
CA PHE A 12 14.89 3.91 -20.09
C PHE A 12 15.72 3.56 -21.32
N GLY A 13 17.04 3.40 -21.13
CA GLY A 13 17.96 3.26 -22.26
C GLY A 13 17.85 4.45 -23.23
N LEU A 14 17.44 4.17 -24.47
CA LEU A 14 17.28 5.16 -25.54
C LEU A 14 15.83 5.63 -25.75
N VAL A 15 14.89 5.16 -24.93
CA VAL A 15 13.47 5.50 -25.07
C VAL A 15 13.11 6.59 -24.08
N THR A 16 12.54 7.69 -24.60
CA THR A 16 12.03 8.81 -23.81
C THR A 16 10.53 8.93 -24.04
N ILE A 17 9.76 8.96 -22.94
CA ILE A 17 8.29 8.99 -22.96
C ILE A 17 7.82 10.23 -22.21
N PRO A 18 7.32 11.26 -22.92
CA PRO A 18 6.72 12.43 -22.27
C PRO A 18 5.54 12.04 -21.38
N ILE A 19 5.54 12.50 -20.13
CA ILE A 19 4.48 12.22 -19.15
C ILE A 19 4.10 13.44 -18.31
N LYS A 20 2.91 13.38 -17.75
CA LYS A 20 2.40 14.25 -16.69
C LYS A 20 2.21 13.44 -15.42
N VAL A 21 2.69 13.96 -14.30
CA VAL A 21 2.54 13.36 -12.98
C VAL A 21 1.32 13.97 -12.32
N LEU A 22 0.38 13.13 -11.90
CA LEU A 22 -0.83 13.51 -11.18
C LEU A 22 -0.83 12.85 -9.80
N PRO A 23 -1.31 13.53 -8.74
CA PRO A 23 -1.44 12.90 -7.43
C PRO A 23 -2.41 11.72 -7.50
N ALA A 24 -2.05 10.58 -6.90
CA ALA A 24 -2.93 9.41 -6.84
C ALA A 24 -3.84 9.42 -5.58
N THR A 25 -3.53 10.27 -4.61
CA THR A 25 -4.27 10.46 -3.37
C THR A 25 -4.79 11.89 -3.28
N GLU A 26 -5.88 12.06 -2.54
CA GLU A 26 -6.45 13.37 -2.22
C GLU A 26 -6.55 13.47 -0.70
N ASN A 27 -6.05 14.57 -0.14
CA ASN A 27 -6.22 14.83 1.28
C ASN A 27 -7.68 15.25 1.54
N ARG A 28 -8.38 14.48 2.38
CA ARG A 28 -9.77 14.75 2.76
C ARG A 28 -9.92 15.23 4.20
N SER A 29 -8.83 15.66 4.84
CA SER A 29 -8.90 16.20 6.20
C SER A 29 -9.61 17.56 6.24
N ILE A 30 -10.37 17.78 7.31
CA ILE A 30 -11.00 19.09 7.56
C ILE A 30 -9.92 20.04 8.06
N SER A 31 -9.72 21.14 7.34
CA SER A 31 -8.76 22.19 7.71
C SER A 31 -9.44 23.28 8.52
N PHE A 32 -8.87 23.61 9.68
CA PHE A 32 -9.31 24.73 10.49
C PHE A 32 -8.51 25.98 10.18
N HIS A 33 -9.18 27.12 10.26
CA HIS A 33 -8.51 28.42 10.28
C HIS A 33 -8.49 28.95 11.70
N GLN A 34 -7.37 29.56 12.06
CA GLN A 34 -7.27 30.29 13.31
C GLN A 34 -8.11 31.57 13.21
N PHE A 35 -8.88 31.82 14.25
CA PHE A 35 -9.67 33.03 14.42
C PHE A 35 -9.45 33.60 15.82
N HIS A 36 -9.61 34.91 15.94
CA HIS A 36 -9.56 35.61 17.20
C HIS A 36 -10.87 35.34 17.96
N LEU A 37 -10.76 34.83 19.19
CA LEU A 37 -11.91 34.32 19.96
C LEU A 37 -12.94 35.41 20.30
N GLU A 38 -12.50 36.68 20.43
CA GLU A 38 -13.39 37.78 20.84
C GLU A 38 -14.22 38.35 19.68
N ASP A 39 -13.62 38.51 18.49
CA ASP A 39 -14.25 39.20 17.35
C ASP A 39 -14.47 38.32 16.11
N GLY A 40 -14.02 37.07 16.12
CA GLY A 40 -14.11 36.16 14.98
C GLY A 40 -13.16 36.50 13.83
N GLY A 41 -12.24 37.44 14.01
CA GLY A 41 -11.31 37.92 13.01
C GLY A 41 -10.30 36.85 12.59
N ARG A 42 -9.95 36.80 11.30
CA ARG A 42 -8.99 35.83 10.80
C ARG A 42 -7.56 36.21 11.19
N ILE A 43 -6.82 35.26 11.77
CA ILE A 43 -5.42 35.47 12.14
C ILE A 43 -4.52 35.44 10.90
N ARG A 44 -3.56 36.36 10.82
CA ARG A 44 -2.51 36.41 9.79
C ARG A 44 -1.13 36.25 10.43
N THR A 45 -0.32 35.35 9.87
CA THR A 45 1.09 35.19 10.26
C THR A 45 1.97 36.17 9.50
N ARG A 46 2.95 36.78 10.19
CA ARG A 46 3.97 37.64 9.60
C ARG A 46 5.35 37.04 9.89
N LYS A 47 6.24 37.07 8.91
CA LYS A 47 7.64 36.66 9.07
C LYS A 47 8.45 37.88 9.52
N VAL A 48 9.21 37.74 10.59
CA VAL A 48 10.00 38.83 11.20
C VAL A 48 11.42 38.36 11.38
N CYS A 49 12.40 39.17 11.01
CA CYS A 49 13.81 38.89 11.23
C CYS A 49 14.17 39.03 12.71
N GLU A 50 14.91 38.07 13.25
CA GLU A 50 15.29 38.06 14.67
C GLU A 50 16.33 39.14 15.02
N ILE A 51 17.19 39.50 14.07
CA ILE A 51 18.30 40.42 14.29
C ILE A 51 17.82 41.87 14.35
N ASP A 52 16.96 42.27 13.41
CA ASP A 52 16.55 43.67 13.25
C ASP A 52 15.06 43.93 13.49
N GLY A 53 14.28 42.88 13.80
CA GLY A 53 12.85 42.98 14.08
C GLY A 53 11.99 43.40 12.89
N LYS A 54 12.54 43.46 11.67
CA LYS A 54 11.78 43.90 10.50
C LYS A 54 10.90 42.79 9.97
N GLN A 55 9.69 43.17 9.56
CA GLN A 55 8.82 42.27 8.83
C GLN A 55 9.36 42.08 7.42
N LEU A 56 9.59 40.82 7.03
CA LEU A 56 10.13 40.47 5.73
C LEU A 56 9.06 39.89 4.80
N ARG A 57 9.22 40.18 3.52
CA ARG A 57 8.48 39.54 2.43
C ARG A 57 9.19 38.25 2.01
N GLY A 58 8.49 37.39 1.25
CA GLY A 58 9.05 36.10 0.84
C GLY A 58 10.29 36.21 -0.05
N ASP A 59 10.36 37.26 -0.87
CA ASP A 59 11.47 37.61 -1.76
C ASP A 59 12.73 38.09 -1.03
N GLU A 60 12.60 38.51 0.23
CA GLU A 60 13.71 38.97 1.07
C GLU A 60 14.28 37.83 1.95
N ILE A 61 13.77 36.60 1.79
CA ILE A 61 14.12 35.45 2.65
C ILE A 61 14.82 34.38 1.81
N GLY A 62 16.15 34.33 1.95
CA GLY A 62 16.99 33.28 1.37
C GLY A 62 17.01 31.99 2.19
N ARG A 63 17.72 30.99 1.65
CA ARG A 63 18.01 29.73 2.35
C ARG A 63 19.48 29.71 2.74
N GLY A 64 19.80 29.17 3.91
CA GLY A 64 21.17 29.02 4.37
C GLY A 64 21.35 27.75 5.18
N TYR A 65 22.56 27.22 5.18
CA TYR A 65 22.96 26.06 5.98
C TYR A 65 23.95 26.50 7.05
N GLU A 66 23.64 26.22 8.31
CA GLU A 66 24.52 26.52 9.44
C GLU A 66 25.61 25.44 9.54
N VAL A 67 26.86 25.80 9.23
CA VAL A 67 28.01 24.88 9.28
C VAL A 67 28.64 24.88 10.67
N ALA A 68 28.61 26.03 11.34
CA ALA A 68 29.06 26.23 12.70
C ALA A 68 28.22 27.36 13.32
N LYS A 69 28.28 27.49 14.65
CA LYS A 69 27.58 28.55 15.38
C LYS A 69 27.91 29.92 14.76
N ASP A 70 26.88 30.63 14.32
CA ASP A 70 26.94 31.94 13.65
C ASP A 70 27.63 31.95 12.26
N THR A 71 27.88 30.79 11.66
CA THR A 71 28.43 30.66 10.29
C THR A 71 27.39 30.01 9.39
N ILE A 72 26.68 30.85 8.64
CA ILE A 72 25.66 30.45 7.67
C ILE A 72 26.27 30.50 6.27
N VAL A 73 26.19 29.39 5.54
CA VAL A 73 26.47 29.36 4.11
C VAL A 73 25.16 29.62 3.39
N GLU A 74 25.07 30.73 2.66
CA GLU A 74 23.93 31.03 1.81
C GLU A 74 23.83 30.01 0.67
N VAL A 75 22.62 29.54 0.43
CA VAL A 75 22.30 28.61 -0.66
C VAL A 75 21.25 29.29 -1.52
N THR A 76 21.69 29.83 -2.66
CA THR A 76 20.80 30.55 -3.57
C THR A 76 19.93 29.59 -4.38
N ASP A 77 18.85 30.11 -4.96
CA ASP A 77 18.04 29.33 -5.90
C ASP A 77 18.86 28.95 -7.15
N GLU A 78 19.78 29.82 -7.62
CA GLU A 78 20.69 29.50 -8.73
C GLU A 78 21.67 28.37 -8.39
N ASP A 79 22.21 28.32 -7.16
CA ASP A 79 23.08 27.22 -6.72
C ASP A 79 22.33 25.89 -6.75
N LEU A 80 21.05 25.91 -6.38
CA LEU A 80 20.22 24.71 -6.37
C LEU A 80 19.79 24.28 -7.78
N ASP A 81 19.54 25.24 -8.68
CA ASP A 81 19.12 24.98 -10.07
C ASP A 81 20.30 24.58 -10.96
N SER A 82 21.51 25.06 -10.67
CA SER A 82 22.75 24.68 -11.37
C SER A 82 23.33 23.34 -10.91
N MET A 83 22.71 22.69 -9.90
CA MET A 83 23.12 21.36 -9.48
C MET A 83 23.07 20.40 -10.66
N PRO A 84 24.18 19.70 -10.98
CA PRO A 84 24.27 18.82 -12.13
C PRO A 84 23.58 17.48 -11.83
N LEU A 85 22.27 17.50 -11.59
CA LEU A 85 21.45 16.31 -11.43
C LEU A 85 21.00 15.85 -12.83
N PRO A 86 21.46 14.69 -13.34
CA PRO A 86 21.01 14.14 -14.62
C PRO A 86 19.48 13.93 -14.66
N THR A 87 18.88 13.80 -13.47
CA THR A 87 17.47 13.50 -13.21
C THR A 87 16.57 14.75 -13.13
N ALA A 88 17.10 15.95 -13.39
CA ALA A 88 16.40 17.24 -13.24
C ALA A 88 15.03 17.32 -13.95
N LYS A 89 14.85 16.63 -15.09
CA LYS A 89 13.61 16.68 -15.90
C LYS A 89 13.11 15.30 -16.34
N ALA A 90 13.67 14.23 -15.78
CA ALA A 90 13.36 12.88 -16.21
C ALA A 90 13.24 11.91 -15.02
N ILE A 91 12.33 10.96 -15.18
CA ILE A 91 12.26 9.75 -14.37
C ILE A 91 13.10 8.70 -15.10
N GLU A 92 14.32 8.51 -14.64
CA GLU A 92 15.27 7.56 -15.23
C GLU A 92 15.07 6.18 -14.60
N ILE A 93 14.67 5.19 -15.40
CA ILE A 93 14.57 3.80 -14.94
C ILE A 93 15.97 3.19 -14.90
N VAL A 94 16.40 2.80 -13.71
CA VAL A 94 17.75 2.25 -13.44
C VAL A 94 17.76 0.72 -13.32
N ALA A 95 16.65 0.11 -12.90
CA ALA A 95 16.57 -1.33 -12.71
C ALA A 95 15.13 -1.87 -12.81
N PHE A 96 15.00 -3.18 -12.98
CA PHE A 96 13.74 -3.91 -12.85
C PHE A 96 13.90 -5.03 -11.83
N VAL A 97 13.05 -5.05 -10.82
CA VAL A 97 13.12 -6.00 -9.70
C VAL A 97 11.76 -6.66 -9.46
N PRO A 98 11.72 -7.83 -8.80
CA PRO A 98 10.47 -8.42 -8.31
C PRO A 98 9.75 -7.50 -7.31
N ALA A 99 8.41 -7.44 -7.34
CA ALA A 99 7.64 -6.55 -6.46
C ALA A 99 7.77 -6.90 -4.96
N ASP A 100 7.89 -8.18 -4.65
CA ASP A 100 8.07 -8.76 -3.31
C ASP A 100 9.45 -8.48 -2.71
N SER A 101 10.44 -8.12 -3.53
CA SER A 101 11.77 -7.70 -3.05
C SER A 101 11.78 -6.30 -2.42
N ILE A 102 10.70 -5.53 -2.58
CA ILE A 102 10.59 -4.18 -2.05
C ILE A 102 9.83 -4.20 -0.73
N ASP A 103 10.55 -3.88 0.34
CA ASP A 103 9.96 -3.67 1.66
C ASP A 103 8.94 -2.51 1.60
N PRO A 104 7.67 -2.72 2.02
CA PRO A 104 6.65 -1.68 2.10
C PRO A 104 7.09 -0.42 2.86
N VAL A 105 8.01 -0.51 3.84
CA VAL A 105 8.53 0.64 4.58
C VAL A 105 9.21 1.67 3.66
N ARG A 106 9.70 1.23 2.49
CA ARG A 106 10.32 2.10 1.48
C ARG A 106 9.30 2.89 0.68
N ILE A 107 8.04 2.49 0.64
CA ILE A 107 7.02 3.06 -0.26
C ILE A 107 6.34 4.26 0.42
N GLY A 108 6.38 5.41 -0.25
CA GLY A 108 5.74 6.65 0.18
C GLY A 108 4.61 7.09 -0.76
N ASP A 109 4.52 8.40 -1.00
CA ASP A 109 3.44 9.01 -1.78
C ASP A 109 3.31 8.42 -3.19
N SER A 110 2.07 8.23 -3.61
CA SER A 110 1.73 7.65 -4.91
C SER A 110 1.28 8.70 -5.92
N TYR A 111 1.71 8.53 -7.16
CA TYR A 111 1.38 9.40 -8.28
C TYR A 111 1.00 8.59 -9.52
N TYR A 112 -0.02 9.02 -10.25
CA TYR A 112 -0.35 8.48 -11.56
C TYR A 112 0.46 9.19 -12.65
N LEU A 113 1.00 8.43 -13.59
CA LEU A 113 1.69 8.97 -14.76
C LEU A 113 0.76 8.88 -15.97
N ALA A 114 0.42 10.02 -16.56
CA ALA A 114 -0.33 10.08 -17.81
C ALA A 114 0.61 10.38 -18.98
N ALA A 115 0.43 9.70 -20.12
CA ALA A 115 1.17 10.04 -21.34
C ALA A 115 0.86 11.47 -21.79
N ASP A 116 1.89 12.24 -22.15
CA ASP A 116 1.72 13.61 -22.63
C ASP A 116 1.68 13.66 -24.17
N GLY A 117 0.48 13.76 -24.73
CA GLY A 117 0.25 13.84 -26.16
C GLY A 117 0.26 12.50 -26.90
N ALA A 118 -0.13 12.53 -28.19
CA ALA A 118 -0.31 11.32 -29.00
C ALA A 118 1.00 10.55 -29.26
N VAL A 119 2.14 11.25 -29.34
CA VAL A 119 3.46 10.65 -29.59
C VAL A 119 3.91 9.78 -28.42
N ALA A 120 3.52 10.13 -27.19
CA ALA A 120 3.86 9.37 -25.98
C ALA A 120 3.01 8.10 -25.80
N ALA A 121 1.84 8.01 -26.44
CA ALA A 121 0.86 6.95 -26.18
C ALA A 121 1.40 5.54 -26.48
N LYS A 122 2.02 5.33 -27.65
CA LYS A 122 2.56 4.03 -28.04
C LYS A 122 3.67 3.53 -27.10
N PRO A 123 4.74 4.29 -26.82
CA PRO A 123 5.78 3.82 -25.91
C PRO A 123 5.30 3.70 -24.46
N TYR A 124 4.36 4.55 -24.01
CA TYR A 124 3.74 4.41 -22.69
C TYR A 124 3.01 3.07 -22.53
N VAL A 125 2.16 2.71 -23.51
CA VAL A 125 1.42 1.44 -23.49
C VAL A 125 2.37 0.25 -23.58
N LEU A 126 3.44 0.36 -24.38
CA LEU A 126 4.47 -0.67 -24.47
C LEU A 126 5.14 -0.92 -23.12
N LEU A 127 5.58 0.13 -22.43
CA LEU A 127 6.18 0.01 -21.10
C LEU A 127 5.22 -0.61 -20.09
N ARG A 128 3.95 -0.15 -20.08
CA ARG A 128 2.90 -0.71 -19.22
C ARG A 128 2.72 -2.21 -19.46
N GLN A 129 2.53 -2.63 -20.71
CA GLN A 129 2.33 -4.04 -21.04
C GLN A 129 3.58 -4.89 -20.75
N ALA A 130 4.79 -4.33 -20.92
CA ALA A 130 6.03 -5.02 -20.59
C ALA A 130 6.16 -5.26 -19.08
N LEU A 131 5.82 -4.26 -18.25
CA LEU A 131 5.81 -4.40 -16.79
C LEU A 131 4.76 -5.42 -16.33
N GLU A 132 3.53 -5.36 -16.86
CA GLU A 132 2.47 -6.34 -16.56
C GLU A 132 2.90 -7.77 -16.87
N ARG A 133 3.47 -8.01 -18.07
CA ARG A 133 3.86 -9.37 -18.49
C ARG A 133 5.07 -9.91 -17.76
N SER A 134 5.97 -9.04 -17.32
CA SER A 134 7.19 -9.45 -16.62
C SER A 134 6.99 -9.68 -15.12
N ALA A 135 5.85 -9.25 -14.56
CA ALA A 135 5.59 -9.25 -13.12
C ALA A 135 6.69 -8.55 -12.30
N LYS A 136 7.36 -7.57 -12.91
CA LYS A 136 8.42 -6.77 -12.30
C LYS A 136 7.95 -5.33 -12.08
N VAL A 137 8.62 -4.67 -11.15
CA VAL A 137 8.53 -3.23 -10.92
C VAL A 137 9.82 -2.57 -11.40
N ALA A 138 9.71 -1.36 -11.91
CA ALA A 138 10.88 -0.56 -12.29
C ALA A 138 11.32 0.29 -11.09
N ILE A 139 12.63 0.34 -10.85
CA ILE A 139 13.24 1.31 -9.94
C ILE A 139 13.72 2.47 -10.79
N ALA A 140 13.37 3.67 -10.36
CA ALA A 140 13.71 4.89 -11.05
C ALA A 140 14.36 5.92 -10.12
N LYS A 141 15.15 6.81 -10.72
CA LYS A 141 15.63 8.02 -10.08
C LYS A 141 14.98 9.22 -10.74
N PHE A 142 14.58 10.20 -9.95
CA PHE A 142 14.00 11.44 -10.46
C PHE A 142 14.33 12.59 -9.52
N ALA A 143 14.46 13.80 -10.05
CA ALA A 143 14.61 14.99 -9.23
C ALA A 143 13.29 15.74 -9.14
N TRP A 144 12.92 16.13 -7.93
CA TRP A 144 11.77 16.99 -7.68
C TRP A 144 12.12 17.96 -6.53
N HIS A 145 11.85 19.26 -6.74
CA HIS A 145 12.18 20.31 -5.77
C HIS A 145 13.67 20.31 -5.40
N ASN A 146 14.52 20.16 -6.42
CA ASN A 146 15.98 20.16 -6.33
C ASN A 146 16.54 19.08 -5.37
N ARG A 147 15.85 17.95 -5.27
CA ARG A 147 16.33 16.75 -4.56
C ARG A 147 16.12 15.50 -5.42
N GLU A 148 17.17 14.70 -5.58
CA GLU A 148 17.05 13.38 -6.19
C GLU A 148 16.33 12.43 -5.23
N ARG A 149 15.38 11.67 -5.78
CA ARG A 149 14.60 10.67 -5.07
C ARG A 149 14.63 9.35 -5.82
N LEU A 150 14.47 8.28 -5.05
CA LEU A 150 14.19 6.97 -5.59
C LEU A 150 12.69 6.83 -5.86
N GLY A 151 12.31 6.06 -6.87
CA GLY A 151 10.93 5.82 -7.26
C GLY A 151 10.66 4.37 -7.62
N LEU A 152 9.48 3.88 -7.24
CA LEU A 152 8.94 2.59 -7.66
C LEU A 152 7.92 2.85 -8.77
N LEU A 153 8.21 2.39 -9.98
CA LEU A 153 7.26 2.41 -11.07
C LEU A 153 6.60 1.03 -11.21
N ARG A 154 5.27 0.99 -11.06
CA ARG A 154 4.47 -0.23 -11.23
C ARG A 154 3.22 0.05 -12.04
N VAL A 155 2.56 -1.01 -12.46
CA VAL A 155 1.27 -0.92 -13.14
C VAL A 155 0.15 -1.10 -12.12
N LYS A 156 -0.92 -0.32 -12.26
CA LYS A 156 -2.21 -0.54 -11.61
C LYS A 156 -3.28 -0.37 -12.68
N GLU A 157 -4.02 -1.45 -12.95
CA GLU A 157 -5.04 -1.50 -14.01
C GLU A 157 -4.43 -1.05 -15.36
N ASN A 158 -4.87 0.09 -15.90
CA ASN A 158 -4.37 0.63 -17.16
C ASN A 158 -3.44 1.84 -17.01
N ALA A 159 -2.96 2.12 -15.79
CA ALA A 159 -2.12 3.28 -15.50
C ALA A 159 -0.75 2.86 -14.91
N LEU A 160 0.28 3.63 -15.28
CA LEU A 160 1.55 3.63 -14.57
C LEU A 160 1.43 4.42 -13.28
N VAL A 161 1.93 3.85 -12.19
CA VAL A 161 1.96 4.44 -10.85
C VAL A 161 3.41 4.58 -10.42
N LEU A 162 3.81 5.79 -10.09
CA LEU A 162 5.08 6.10 -9.44
C LEU A 162 4.85 6.24 -7.95
N HIS A 163 5.58 5.48 -7.14
CA HIS A 163 5.66 5.73 -5.69
C HIS A 163 6.99 6.39 -5.40
N ALA A 164 6.98 7.50 -4.66
CA ALA A 164 8.20 8.05 -4.10
C ALA A 164 8.75 7.06 -3.07
N MET A 165 10.02 6.69 -3.18
CA MET A 165 10.67 5.75 -2.27
C MET A 165 11.62 6.46 -1.32
N ARG A 166 11.76 5.89 -0.13
CA ARG A 166 12.81 6.23 0.84
C ARG A 166 14.13 5.57 0.46
N TRP A 167 15.23 6.28 0.64
CA TRP A 167 16.56 5.74 0.50
C TRP A 167 16.88 4.75 1.63
N PRO A 168 17.79 3.78 1.42
CA PRO A 168 18.17 2.83 2.47
C PRO A 168 18.64 3.46 3.78
N ASP A 169 19.34 4.59 3.70
CA ASP A 169 19.86 5.36 4.85
C ASP A 169 18.79 6.18 5.57
N GLU A 170 17.62 6.37 4.96
CA GLU A 170 16.48 7.04 5.61
C GLU A 170 15.63 6.08 6.47
N ILE A 171 15.96 4.79 6.48
CA ILE A 171 15.22 3.75 7.19
C ILE A 171 16.01 3.32 8.42
N ARG A 172 15.35 3.37 9.59
CA ARG A 172 15.95 2.92 10.85
C ARG A 172 15.99 1.40 10.92
N ASP A 173 17.01 0.87 11.58
CA ASP A 173 17.14 -0.56 11.82
C ASP A 173 16.13 -1.02 12.89
N PRO A 174 15.24 -1.99 12.60
CA PRO A 174 14.30 -2.52 13.59
C PRO A 174 14.98 -3.29 14.73
N ALA A 175 16.25 -3.71 14.60
CA ALA A 175 16.95 -4.48 15.63
C ALA A 175 17.07 -3.74 16.97
N GLU A 176 17.03 -2.40 16.96
CA GLU A 176 17.03 -1.59 18.19
C GLU A 176 15.68 -1.61 18.94
N LEU A 177 14.62 -2.11 18.30
CA LEU A 177 13.25 -2.08 18.82
C LEU A 177 12.72 -3.45 19.25
N THR A 178 13.40 -4.54 18.88
CA THR A 178 12.91 -5.89 19.15
C THR A 178 13.01 -6.24 20.64
N PRO A 179 11.97 -6.85 21.23
CA PRO A 179 12.05 -7.36 22.59
C PRO A 179 13.12 -8.46 22.68
N LYS A 180 13.62 -8.71 23.89
CA LYS A 180 14.49 -9.88 24.14
C LYS A 180 13.73 -11.15 23.77
N THR A 181 14.44 -12.18 23.34
CA THR A 181 13.86 -13.49 23.02
C THR A 181 13.01 -13.99 24.19
N VAL A 182 11.76 -14.35 23.88
CA VAL A 182 10.81 -14.99 24.79
C VAL A 182 10.47 -16.34 24.17
N ASP A 183 10.48 -17.39 24.99
CA ASP A 183 10.02 -18.71 24.57
C ASP A 183 8.49 -18.73 24.59
N LEU A 184 7.88 -19.16 23.50
CA LEU A 184 6.43 -19.30 23.33
C LEU A 184 6.11 -20.76 23.01
N ASP A 185 5.01 -21.26 23.57
CA ASP A 185 4.55 -22.61 23.25
C ASP A 185 3.80 -22.62 21.90
N ASP A 186 3.97 -23.69 21.12
CA ASP A 186 3.29 -23.85 19.83
C ASP A 186 1.74 -23.75 19.98
N SER A 187 1.19 -24.17 21.11
CA SER A 187 -0.25 -24.06 21.38
C SER A 187 -0.74 -22.63 21.54
N GLU A 188 0.10 -21.73 22.05
CA GLU A 188 -0.24 -20.30 22.13
C GLU A 188 -0.26 -19.66 20.75
N ILE A 189 0.68 -20.05 19.89
CA ILE A 189 0.78 -19.61 18.50
C ILE A 189 -0.45 -20.08 17.71
N ASP A 190 -0.82 -21.35 17.83
CA ASP A 190 -1.98 -21.93 17.14
C ASP A 190 -3.30 -21.24 17.55
N ALA A 191 -3.47 -20.95 18.85
CA ALA A 191 -4.63 -20.23 19.34
C ALA A 191 -4.71 -18.79 18.77
N ALA A 192 -3.56 -18.11 18.68
CA ALA A 192 -3.49 -16.79 18.05
C ALA A 192 -3.81 -16.84 16.55
N ILE A 193 -3.34 -17.86 15.83
CA ILE A 193 -3.67 -18.07 14.40
C ILE A 193 -5.17 -18.24 14.20
N GLN A 194 -5.84 -19.07 15.01
CA GLN A 194 -7.28 -19.25 14.93
C GLN A 194 -8.04 -17.94 15.17
N LEU A 195 -7.60 -17.14 16.14
CA LEU A 195 -8.17 -15.82 16.37
C LEU A 195 -8.03 -14.92 15.13
N MET A 196 -6.84 -14.88 14.53
CA MET A 196 -6.60 -14.10 13.31
C MET A 196 -7.50 -14.55 12.15
N GLU A 197 -7.70 -15.85 11.95
CA GLU A 197 -8.60 -16.39 10.92
C GLU A 197 -10.07 -15.98 11.18
N THR A 198 -10.50 -15.98 12.44
CA THR A 198 -11.85 -15.49 12.80
C THR A 198 -12.03 -13.98 12.65
N MET A 199 -10.94 -13.21 12.57
CA MET A 199 -10.97 -11.76 12.35
C MET A 199 -10.63 -11.37 10.91
N ALA A 200 -10.19 -12.32 10.08
CA ALA A 200 -9.79 -12.07 8.70
C ALA A 200 -10.96 -11.55 7.85
N THR A 201 -10.69 -10.56 7.00
CA THR A 201 -11.64 -9.96 6.05
C THR A 201 -10.98 -9.89 4.67
N ASP A 202 -11.77 -10.03 3.60
CA ASP A 202 -11.27 -10.06 2.21
C ASP A 202 -10.79 -8.69 1.70
N ASP A 203 -11.36 -7.60 2.21
CA ASP A 203 -10.96 -6.24 1.86
C ASP A 203 -11.09 -5.25 3.03
N ILE A 204 -10.56 -4.05 2.82
CA ILE A 204 -10.57 -2.96 3.81
C ILE A 204 -11.58 -1.85 3.46
N SER A 205 -12.48 -2.07 2.51
CA SER A 205 -13.42 -1.05 2.03
C SER A 205 -14.47 -0.66 3.07
N GLY A 206 -14.76 -1.55 4.02
CA GLY A 206 -15.68 -1.29 5.13
C GLY A 206 -15.13 -0.36 6.21
N TYR A 207 -13.84 -0.03 6.19
CA TYR A 207 -13.24 0.87 7.17
C TYR A 207 -13.43 2.33 6.75
N THR A 208 -13.98 3.15 7.65
CA THR A 208 -14.17 4.59 7.43
C THR A 208 -13.45 5.42 8.49
N ASP A 209 -13.14 6.66 8.12
CA ASP A 209 -12.58 7.65 9.05
C ASP A 209 -13.68 8.16 9.99
N ARG A 210 -13.90 7.43 11.08
CA ARG A 210 -14.88 7.78 12.11
C ARG A 210 -14.61 9.14 12.75
N TYR A 211 -13.35 9.57 12.84
CA TYR A 211 -13.01 10.88 13.38
C TYR A 211 -13.55 11.99 12.48
N ARG A 212 -13.33 11.87 11.17
CA ARG A 212 -13.87 12.82 10.20
C ARG A 212 -15.40 12.85 10.23
N GLU A 213 -16.05 11.69 10.22
CA GLU A 213 -17.52 11.63 10.29
C GLU A 213 -18.07 12.28 11.57
N ALA A 214 -17.44 12.02 12.72
CA ALA A 214 -17.80 12.64 13.98
C ALA A 214 -17.59 14.16 13.94
N LEU A 215 -16.48 14.61 13.36
CA LEU A 215 -16.16 16.03 13.22
C LEU A 215 -17.14 16.76 12.31
N GLU A 216 -17.53 16.16 11.18
CA GLU A 216 -18.57 16.69 10.29
C GLU A 216 -19.91 16.86 11.02
N LYS A 217 -20.30 15.89 11.85
CA LYS A 217 -21.50 15.97 12.69
C LYS A 217 -21.40 17.10 13.72
N VAL A 218 -20.25 17.26 14.38
CA VAL A 218 -20.00 18.34 15.34
C VAL A 218 -20.10 19.71 14.67
N ILE A 219 -19.46 19.87 13.50
CA ILE A 219 -19.49 21.11 12.72
C ILE A 219 -20.94 21.42 12.28
N ALA A 220 -21.67 20.44 11.74
CA ALA A 220 -23.06 20.62 11.30
C ALA A 220 -23.99 21.00 12.47
N ALA A 221 -23.84 20.35 13.62
CA ALA A 221 -24.62 20.67 14.82
C ALA A 221 -24.35 22.10 15.31
N LYS A 222 -23.07 22.49 15.42
CA LYS A 222 -22.67 23.85 15.82
C LYS A 222 -23.12 24.91 14.82
N ALA A 223 -23.03 24.64 13.52
CA ALA A 223 -23.51 25.53 12.47
C ALA A 223 -25.04 25.75 12.53
N ALA A 224 -25.79 24.73 12.95
CA ALA A 224 -27.23 24.81 13.18
C ALA A 224 -27.62 25.36 14.56
N GLY A 225 -26.66 25.81 15.38
CA GLY A 225 -26.89 26.31 16.75
C GLY A 225 -27.30 25.22 17.75
N LYS A 226 -27.10 23.93 17.43
CA LYS A 226 -27.43 22.80 18.29
C LYS A 226 -26.20 22.31 19.06
N GLN A 227 -26.44 21.63 20.18
CA GLN A 227 -25.35 20.96 20.89
C GLN A 227 -24.78 19.82 20.04
N PRO A 228 -23.45 19.61 20.07
CA PRO A 228 -22.83 18.49 19.36
C PRO A 228 -23.31 17.15 19.93
N PRO A 229 -23.33 16.09 19.10
CA PRO A 229 -23.67 14.75 19.57
C PRO A 229 -22.68 14.30 20.66
N LYS A 230 -23.20 13.61 21.69
CA LYS A 230 -22.36 12.97 22.71
C LYS A 230 -21.68 11.73 22.10
N PRO A 231 -20.45 11.39 22.52
CA PRO A 231 -19.82 10.14 22.12
C PRO A 231 -20.72 8.95 22.51
N GLU A 232 -20.87 8.00 21.60
CA GLU A 232 -21.59 6.75 21.84
C GLU A 232 -20.67 5.79 22.60
N GLY A 233 -21.04 5.46 23.84
CA GLY A 233 -20.43 4.41 24.68
C GLY A 233 -19.16 4.83 25.43
N GLU A 234 -19.09 4.44 26.71
CA GLU A 234 -17.79 4.29 27.38
C GLU A 234 -17.09 3.07 26.80
N PRO A 235 -15.79 3.13 26.48
CA PRO A 235 -15.05 1.95 26.09
C PRO A 235 -15.13 0.92 27.22
N GLU A 236 -15.46 -0.32 26.89
CA GLU A 236 -15.41 -1.39 27.88
C GLU A 236 -14.00 -1.44 28.48
N PRO A 237 -13.88 -1.61 29.81
CA PRO A 237 -12.59 -1.62 30.46
C PRO A 237 -11.74 -2.75 29.86
N ALA A 238 -10.54 -2.40 29.37
CA ALA A 238 -9.59 -3.37 28.88
C ALA A 238 -9.30 -4.38 30.01
N GLY A 239 -9.76 -5.62 29.85
CA GLY A 239 -9.50 -6.69 30.81
C GLY A 239 -7.99 -6.84 31.02
N GLN A 240 -7.56 -6.89 32.28
CA GLN A 240 -6.17 -7.24 32.59
C GLN A 240 -5.90 -8.65 32.06
N VAL A 241 -4.94 -8.76 31.15
CA VAL A 241 -4.47 -10.04 30.62
C VAL A 241 -3.62 -10.72 31.71
N VAL A 242 -4.29 -11.38 32.66
CA VAL A 242 -3.63 -12.17 33.71
C VAL A 242 -3.26 -13.57 33.18
N ASP A 243 -3.99 -14.07 32.17
CA ASP A 243 -3.75 -15.34 31.49
C ASP A 243 -3.97 -15.17 29.97
N LEU A 244 -2.89 -15.30 29.19
CA LEU A 244 -2.90 -15.13 27.75
C LEU A 244 -3.78 -16.18 27.04
N MET A 245 -3.72 -17.44 27.49
CA MET A 245 -4.47 -18.52 26.87
C MET A 245 -5.96 -18.40 27.15
N ALA A 246 -6.33 -18.02 28.37
CA ALA A 246 -7.73 -17.71 28.69
C ALA A 246 -8.25 -16.53 27.86
N ALA A 247 -7.44 -15.48 27.70
CA ALA A 247 -7.80 -14.30 26.91
C ALA A 247 -7.96 -14.60 25.41
N LEU A 248 -7.07 -15.42 24.82
CA LEU A 248 -7.14 -15.84 23.42
C LEU A 248 -8.41 -16.67 23.16
N ASN A 249 -8.70 -17.65 24.02
CA ASN A 249 -9.91 -18.47 23.89
C ASN A 249 -11.19 -17.65 24.00
N ALA A 250 -11.25 -16.71 24.96
CA ALA A 250 -12.38 -15.80 25.10
C ALA A 250 -12.56 -14.92 23.86
N SER A 251 -11.46 -14.45 23.28
CA SER A 251 -11.48 -13.64 22.05
C SER A 251 -11.99 -14.43 20.84
N VAL A 252 -11.60 -15.71 20.70
CA VAL A 252 -12.08 -16.60 19.63
C VAL A 252 -13.59 -16.86 19.76
N GLN A 253 -14.09 -17.09 20.98
CA GLN A 253 -15.52 -17.27 21.22
C GLN A 253 -16.32 -16.01 20.88
N ALA A 254 -15.91 -14.85 21.38
CA ALA A 254 -16.57 -13.59 21.10
C ALA A 254 -16.59 -13.27 19.58
N ALA A 255 -15.49 -13.56 18.87
CA ALA A 255 -15.42 -13.40 17.42
C ALA A 255 -16.43 -14.30 16.68
N LYS A 256 -16.57 -15.57 17.09
CA LYS A 256 -17.55 -16.51 16.51
C LYS A 256 -19.00 -16.11 16.78
N GLU A 257 -19.29 -15.64 17.99
CA GLU A 257 -20.61 -15.13 18.37
C GLU A 257 -20.99 -13.90 17.54
N SER A 258 -20.05 -12.97 17.32
CA SER A 258 -20.28 -11.79 16.47
C SER A 258 -20.56 -12.12 14.99
N ARG A 259 -20.07 -13.26 14.51
CA ARG A 259 -20.33 -13.80 13.17
C ARG A 259 -21.61 -14.65 13.08
N GLY A 260 -22.30 -14.86 14.20
CA GLY A 260 -23.54 -15.64 14.25
C GLY A 260 -23.35 -17.16 14.20
N GLU A 261 -22.15 -17.68 14.52
CA GLU A 261 -21.85 -19.13 14.47
C GLU A 261 -22.18 -19.88 15.77
N SER A 262 -22.77 -19.22 16.77
CA SER A 262 -23.13 -19.83 18.05
C SER A 262 -24.65 -20.00 18.21
N GLY A 263 -25.15 -21.18 17.82
CA GLY A 263 -26.39 -21.71 18.40
C GLY A 263 -27.42 -22.31 17.43
N GLU A 264 -27.20 -23.56 17.01
CA GLU A 264 -28.29 -24.53 17.06
C GLU A 264 -27.72 -25.86 17.57
N HIS A 265 -28.07 -26.20 18.81
CA HIS A 265 -28.06 -27.59 19.25
C HIS A 265 -28.96 -28.36 18.28
N ALA A 266 -28.35 -29.07 17.33
CA ALA A 266 -29.05 -30.04 16.49
C ALA A 266 -29.57 -31.15 17.41
N THR A 267 -30.82 -31.00 17.86
CA THR A 267 -31.60 -32.13 18.36
C THR A 267 -31.78 -33.07 17.17
N VAL A 268 -31.06 -34.19 17.22
CA VAL A 268 -31.22 -35.28 16.26
C VAL A 268 -32.63 -35.84 16.46
N HIS A 269 -33.60 -35.34 15.69
CA HIS A 269 -34.84 -36.06 15.49
C HIS A 269 -34.62 -37.15 14.45
N ASP A 270 -34.55 -38.38 14.94
CA ASP A 270 -34.53 -39.61 14.14
C ASP A 270 -35.81 -39.67 13.30
N MET A 271 -35.65 -39.60 11.97
CA MET A 271 -36.77 -39.56 11.03
C MET A 271 -37.17 -41.01 10.66
N PRO A 272 -38.47 -41.35 10.68
CA PRO A 272 -38.90 -42.74 10.59
C PRO A 272 -38.55 -43.38 9.24
N LYS A 273 -37.83 -44.50 9.33
CA LYS A 273 -37.39 -45.36 8.22
C LYS A 273 -38.61 -45.88 7.44
N LYS A 274 -38.94 -45.23 6.33
CA LYS A 274 -40.01 -45.69 5.43
C LYS A 274 -39.57 -46.98 4.73
N ARG A 275 -40.22 -48.09 5.08
CA ARG A 275 -40.09 -49.44 4.53
C ARG A 275 -39.99 -49.43 3.00
N ALA A 276 -38.87 -49.95 2.47
CA ALA A 276 -38.78 -50.41 1.09
C ALA A 276 -39.59 -51.72 0.94
N ALA A 277 -40.69 -51.66 0.20
CA ALA A 277 -41.42 -52.83 -0.25
C ALA A 277 -40.70 -53.45 -1.45
N LYS A 278 -40.19 -54.65 -1.22
CA LYS A 278 -39.62 -55.59 -2.18
C LYS A 278 -40.66 -56.00 -3.23
N LYS A 279 -40.31 -55.87 -4.52
CA LYS A 279 -40.86 -56.75 -5.56
C LYS A 279 -39.79 -57.13 -6.59
N THR A 280 -39.79 -58.41 -6.89
CA THR A 280 -38.76 -59.26 -7.49
C THR A 280 -38.83 -59.32 -9.02
N ALA A 281 -37.64 -59.45 -9.64
CA ALA A 281 -37.23 -60.28 -10.79
C ALA A 281 -38.15 -60.42 -12.02
N ALA A 282 -37.65 -60.20 -13.24
CA ALA A 282 -36.83 -61.16 -14.02
C ALA A 282 -36.70 -60.78 -15.52
N ALA A 283 -35.55 -61.20 -16.08
CA ALA A 283 -35.31 -61.67 -17.46
C ALA A 283 -35.13 -60.70 -18.66
N ALA A 284 -33.84 -60.53 -19.00
CA ALA A 284 -33.20 -60.88 -20.29
C ALA A 284 -33.57 -60.16 -21.61
N LYS A 285 -32.59 -59.47 -22.21
CA LYS A 285 -31.95 -59.91 -23.48
C LYS A 285 -30.62 -59.19 -23.80
N LYS A 286 -29.65 -60.00 -24.23
CA LYS A 286 -28.34 -59.72 -24.87
C LYS A 286 -28.43 -58.81 -26.10
N THR A 287 -27.36 -58.04 -26.37
CA THR A 287 -26.45 -58.10 -27.56
C THR A 287 -25.56 -56.83 -27.59
N THR A 288 -24.26 -56.91 -27.25
CA THR A 288 -23.04 -57.11 -28.09
C THR A 288 -22.37 -55.82 -28.62
N ALA A 289 -21.03 -55.85 -28.54
CA ALA A 289 -20.00 -55.08 -29.26
C ALA A 289 -19.68 -53.67 -28.75
N ALA A 290 -18.44 -53.20 -28.69
CA ALA A 290 -17.11 -53.82 -28.73
C ALA A 290 -16.11 -52.73 -28.30
N ALA A 291 -15.06 -53.13 -27.59
CA ALA A 291 -13.94 -52.28 -27.23
C ALA A 291 -13.03 -51.97 -28.42
N LYS A 292 -12.35 -50.81 -28.41
CA LYS A 292 -10.99 -50.73 -28.96
C LYS A 292 -10.10 -49.75 -28.17
N LYS A 293 -9.09 -50.35 -27.53
CA LYS A 293 -7.85 -49.75 -27.04
C LYS A 293 -6.87 -49.51 -28.19
N THR A 294 -6.00 -48.51 -28.05
CA THR A 294 -4.56 -48.48 -28.42
C THR A 294 -4.00 -47.19 -27.81
N ALA A 295 -3.10 -47.12 -26.82
CA ALA A 295 -1.85 -47.82 -26.47
C ALA A 295 -0.63 -47.45 -27.34
N THR A 296 0.13 -46.45 -26.85
CA THR A 296 1.59 -46.44 -26.54
C THR A 296 2.66 -46.72 -27.62
N LYS A 297 3.64 -45.80 -27.71
CA LYS A 297 5.12 -46.01 -27.54
C LYS A 297 5.87 -44.74 -27.98
N LYS A 298 7.11 -44.42 -27.61
CA LYS A 298 8.04 -44.64 -26.46
C LYS A 298 9.41 -44.11 -26.95
N ALA A 299 10.04 -43.26 -26.14
CA ALA A 299 11.48 -43.00 -25.88
C ALA A 299 12.57 -43.31 -26.93
N ALA A 300 13.62 -42.47 -26.97
CA ALA A 300 14.96 -42.83 -26.45
C ALA A 300 16.00 -41.69 -26.58
N ALA A 301 17.03 -41.77 -25.74
CA ALA A 301 18.09 -40.80 -25.47
C ALA A 301 19.47 -41.21 -26.03
N LYS A 302 20.45 -40.28 -25.89
CA LYS A 302 21.95 -40.36 -25.83
C LYS A 302 22.57 -39.32 -26.80
N LYS A 303 23.69 -38.63 -26.53
CA LYS A 303 24.93 -38.96 -25.80
C LYS A 303 25.77 -37.69 -25.49
N ALA A 304 26.69 -37.80 -24.54
CA ALA A 304 27.65 -36.78 -24.08
C ALA A 304 28.96 -36.70 -24.91
N THR A 305 29.70 -35.57 -24.79
CA THR A 305 31.17 -35.45 -24.56
C THR A 305 31.57 -33.97 -24.38
N GLY A 306 32.47 -33.64 -23.44
CA GLY A 306 32.88 -32.26 -23.10
C GLY A 306 34.30 -31.85 -23.52
N ARG A 307 34.72 -30.61 -23.19
CA ARG A 307 36.08 -30.19 -22.78
C ARG A 307 36.11 -28.70 -22.36
N LYS A 308 36.92 -28.37 -21.36
CA LYS A 308 37.27 -27.02 -20.83
C LYS A 308 38.66 -26.57 -21.38
N PRO A 309 39.29 -25.45 -20.93
CA PRO A 309 39.38 -24.13 -21.57
C PRO A 309 40.80 -23.75 -22.06
N LYS A 310 41.00 -22.54 -22.62
CA LYS A 310 42.29 -21.81 -22.55
C LYS A 310 42.11 -20.30 -22.67
N SER A 311 42.88 -19.61 -21.83
CA SER A 311 43.18 -18.18 -21.75
C SER A 311 44.15 -17.71 -22.84
N ALA A 312 44.01 -16.44 -23.22
CA ALA A 312 45.09 -15.47 -23.44
C ALA A 312 44.49 -14.08 -23.15
#